data_AF-A0A445AX54-F1
#
_entry.id   AF-A0A445AX54-F1
#
_cell.length_a   1.000
_cell.length_b   1.000
_cell.length_c   1.000
_cell.angle_alpha   90.00
_cell.angle_beta   90.00
_cell.angle_gamma   90.00
#
_symmetry.space_group_name_H-M   'P 1'
#
loop_
_entity.id
_entity.type
_entity.pdbx_description
1 polymer ?
#
loop_
_entity_poly.entity_id
_entity_poly.type
_entity_poly.pdbx_seq_one_letter_code
_entity_poly.pdbx_strand_id
1 'polypeptide(L)'
;MPSYLSSEVFSGHIDAPMDIWALGCIVIEMLTELPAWGESFLSTEEYLRFFIEYLELLPKKAKGISFFCCDFLEKCFIKDPSKRWIADMLLDHHFL
;
A
#
# COMPACT_ATOMS: atom_id res chain seq x y z
N MET A 1 3.59 14.10 -4.70
CA MET A 1 3.27 13.05 -3.71
C MET A 1 2.50 11.90 -4.37
N PRO A 2 3.02 11.23 -5.42
CA PRO A 2 2.31 10.10 -6.00
C PRO A 2 2.45 8.83 -5.16
N SER A 3 3.53 8.64 -4.40
CA SER A 3 3.92 7.37 -3.77
C SER A 3 2.90 6.69 -2.83
N TYR A 4 1.85 7.39 -2.39
CA TYR A 4 0.81 6.85 -1.51
C TYR A 4 -0.48 6.50 -2.26
N LEU A 5 -0.57 6.79 -3.56
CA LEU A 5 -1.76 6.57 -4.36
C LEU A 5 -1.93 5.07 -4.66
N SER A 6 -3.17 4.62 -4.56
CA SER A 6 -3.63 3.32 -5.05
C SER A 6 -4.04 3.40 -6.53
N SER A 7 -4.27 2.25 -7.17
CA SER A 7 -4.60 2.19 -8.60
C SER A 7 -5.90 2.91 -8.97
N GLU A 8 -6.90 2.90 -8.09
CA GLU A 8 -8.22 3.46 -8.38
C GLU A 8 -8.23 4.99 -8.51
N VAL A 9 -7.21 5.67 -7.97
CA VAL A 9 -7.07 7.13 -8.14
C VAL A 9 -6.88 7.47 -9.63
N PHE A 10 -6.23 6.59 -10.41
CA PHE A 10 -6.00 6.82 -11.84
C PHE A 10 -7.28 6.71 -12.69
N SER A 11 -8.34 6.10 -12.17
CA SER A 11 -9.66 6.08 -12.81
C SER A 11 -10.58 7.21 -12.33
N GLY A 12 -10.09 8.10 -11.45
CA GLY A 12 -10.85 9.21 -10.88
C GLY A 12 -11.76 8.80 -9.73
N HIS A 13 -11.61 7.58 -9.20
CA HIS A 13 -12.39 7.09 -8.08
C HIS A 13 -11.67 7.38 -6.76
N ILE A 14 -12.38 7.99 -5.82
CA ILE A 14 -11.87 8.38 -4.51
C ILE A 14 -12.84 7.83 -3.47
N ASP A 15 -12.36 6.95 -2.59
CA ASP A 15 -13.19 6.28 -1.57
C ASP A 15 -12.35 5.79 -0.38
N ALA A 16 -12.95 5.43 0.75
CA ALA A 16 -12.22 5.02 1.96
C ALA A 16 -11.11 3.96 1.77
N PRO A 17 -11.22 2.96 0.87
CA PRO A 17 -10.16 1.96 0.66
C PRO A 17 -8.80 2.54 0.23
N MET A 18 -8.72 3.71 -0.41
CA MET A 18 -7.42 4.31 -0.78
C MET A 18 -6.64 4.75 0.45
N ASP A 19 -7.30 5.19 1.52
CA ASP A 19 -6.63 5.54 2.78
C ASP A 19 -5.96 4.31 3.42
N ILE A 20 -6.54 3.12 3.21
CA ILE A 20 -5.96 1.85 3.68
C ILE A 20 -4.67 1.50 2.92
N TRP A 21 -4.64 1.77 1.62
CA TRP A 21 -3.41 1.59 0.83
C TRP A 21 -2.31 2.56 1.31
N ALA A 22 -2.68 3.83 1.48
CA ALA A 22 -1.76 4.85 1.99
C ALA A 22 -1.23 4.48 3.39
N LEU A 23 -2.09 3.97 4.27
CA LEU A 23 -1.71 3.44 5.58
C LEU A 23 -0.66 2.34 5.46
N GLY A 24 -0.86 1.37 4.56
CA GLY A 24 0.12 0.31 4.31
C GLY A 24 1.49 0.87 3.91
N CYS A 25 1.53 1.88 3.03
CA CYS A 25 2.77 2.55 2.65
C CYS A 25 3.46 3.19 3.87
N ILE A 26 2.69 3.91 4.70
CA ILE A 26 3.21 4.57 5.92
C ILE A 26 3.79 3.52 6.89
N VAL A 27 3.12 2.38 7.08
CA VAL A 27 3.62 1.31 7.95
C VAL A 27 4.96 0.76 7.42
N ILE A 28 5.11 0.57 6.11
CA ILE A 28 6.41 0.19 5.53
C ILE A 28 7.48 1.26 5.79
N GLU A 29 7.14 2.53 5.65
CA GLU A 29 8.08 3.63 5.91
C GLU A 29 8.51 3.67 7.37
N MET A 30 7.58 3.45 8.32
CA MET A 30 7.90 3.34 9.74
C MET A 30 8.80 2.14 10.06
N LEU A 31 8.61 1.00 9.38
CA LEU A 31 9.37 -0.23 9.62
C LEU A 31 10.76 -0.20 9.00
N THR A 32 10.92 0.50 7.88
CA THR A 32 12.15 0.48 7.08
C THR A 32 12.96 1.76 7.18
N GLU A 33 12.37 2.84 7.72
CA GLU A 33 12.90 4.20 7.69
C GLU A 33 13.16 4.74 6.27
N LEU A 34 12.58 4.07 5.25
CA LEU A 34 12.79 4.35 3.84
C LEU A 34 11.44 4.48 3.13
N PRO A 35 11.35 5.25 2.03
CA PRO A 35 10.12 5.37 1.25
C PRO A 35 9.56 3.99 0.85
N ALA A 36 8.23 3.85 0.87
CA ALA A 36 7.55 2.57 0.62
C ALA A 36 7.92 1.92 -0.74
N TRP A 37 8.19 2.75 -1.75
CA TRP A 37 8.57 2.33 -3.10
C TRP A 37 10.08 2.45 -3.38
N GLY A 38 10.87 2.70 -2.34
CA GLY A 38 12.31 2.98 -2.44
C GLY A 38 12.63 4.42 -2.87
N GLU A 39 13.91 4.77 -2.80
CA GLU A 39 14.40 6.14 -3.02
C GLU A 39 14.27 6.64 -4.47
N SER A 40 14.05 5.75 -5.44
CA SER A 40 14.34 6.06 -6.86
C SER A 40 13.18 5.97 -7.84
N PHE A 41 11.94 5.65 -7.42
CA PHE A 41 11.02 5.04 -8.41
C PHE A 41 9.77 5.79 -8.82
N LEU A 42 9.35 6.89 -8.18
CA LEU A 42 8.05 7.48 -8.50
C LEU A 42 8.06 9.01 -8.50
N SER A 43 8.71 9.60 -9.50
CA SER A 43 8.65 11.05 -9.72
C SER A 43 7.31 11.51 -10.28
N THR A 44 6.54 10.61 -10.92
CA THR A 44 5.24 10.92 -11.54
C THR A 44 4.19 9.84 -11.26
N GLU A 45 2.92 10.23 -11.35
CA GLU A 45 1.76 9.34 -11.26
C GLU A 45 1.76 8.27 -12.36
N GLU A 46 2.28 8.59 -13.54
CA GLU A 46 2.36 7.66 -14.69
C GLU A 46 3.26 6.47 -14.41
N TYR A 47 4.42 6.70 -13.78
CA TYR A 47 5.28 5.60 -13.36
C TYR A 47 4.56 4.76 -12.31
N LEU A 48 3.95 5.38 -11.30
CA LEU A 48 3.23 4.64 -10.26
C LEU A 48 2.12 3.76 -10.81
N ARG A 49 1.35 4.31 -11.74
CA ARG A 49 0.32 3.56 -12.47
C ARG A 49 0.93 2.37 -13.19
N PHE A 50 2.03 2.55 -13.92
CA PHE A 50 2.71 1.46 -14.61
C PHE A 50 3.18 0.37 -13.63
N PHE A 51 3.76 0.75 -12.49
CA PHE A 51 4.21 -0.19 -11.45
C PHE A 51 3.05 -1.00 -10.84
N ILE A 52 1.95 -0.36 -10.45
CA ILE A 52 0.81 -1.02 -9.77
C ILE A 52 -0.08 -1.77 -10.76
N GLU A 53 -0.47 -1.11 -11.86
CA GLU A 53 -1.45 -1.67 -12.80
C GLU A 53 -0.83 -2.73 -13.70
N TYR A 54 0.37 -2.47 -14.23
CA TYR A 54 0.96 -3.25 -15.31
C TYR A 54 2.01 -4.26 -14.82
N LEU A 55 2.87 -3.87 -13.87
CA LEU A 55 3.88 -4.77 -13.30
C LEU A 55 3.39 -5.52 -12.06
N GLU A 56 2.22 -5.18 -11.53
CA GLU A 56 1.64 -5.74 -10.30
C GLU A 56 2.61 -5.69 -9.11
N LEU A 57 3.47 -4.68 -9.10
CA LEU A 57 4.43 -4.48 -8.03
C LEU A 57 3.73 -3.83 -6.84
N LEU A 58 4.12 -4.28 -5.65
CA LEU A 58 3.69 -3.73 -4.38
C LEU A 58 4.83 -2.96 -3.71
N PRO A 59 4.51 -2.08 -2.74
CA PRO A 59 5.51 -1.49 -1.87
C PRO A 59 6.49 -2.53 -1.30
N LYS A 60 7.72 -2.10 -1.09
CA LYS A 60 8.83 -2.96 -0.70
C LYS A 60 8.51 -3.64 0.63
N LYS A 61 8.39 -4.97 0.60
CA LYS A 61 8.27 -5.76 1.83
C LYS A 61 9.50 -5.53 2.72
N ALA A 62 9.26 -5.11 3.95
CA ALA A 62 10.29 -5.02 4.96
C ALA A 62 10.87 -6.42 5.25
N LYS A 63 12.20 -6.53 5.38
CA LYS A 63 12.86 -7.79 5.72
C LYS A 63 12.83 -7.98 7.23
N GLY A 64 12.60 -9.21 7.68
CA GLY A 64 12.67 -9.56 9.12
C GLY A 64 11.46 -9.12 9.95
N ILE A 65 10.34 -8.75 9.32
CA ILE A 65 9.08 -8.47 10.02
C ILE A 65 8.36 -9.76 10.42
N SER A 66 7.50 -9.65 11.43
CA SER A 66 6.69 -10.78 11.89
C SER A 66 5.70 -11.24 10.82
N PHE A 67 5.24 -12.49 10.93
CA PHE A 67 4.18 -13.03 10.06
C PHE A 67 2.93 -12.15 10.08
N PHE A 68 2.44 -11.76 11.27
CA PHE A 68 1.25 -10.92 11.40
C PHE A 68 1.43 -9.53 10.79
N CYS A 69 2.62 -8.94 10.86
CA CYS A 69 2.91 -7.67 10.19
C CYS A 69 2.87 -7.84 8.66
N CYS A 70 3.44 -8.92 8.13
CA CYS A 70 3.38 -9.22 6.71
C CYS A 70 1.92 -9.43 6.23
N ASP A 71 1.12 -10.20 6.98
CA ASP A 71 -0.30 -10.44 6.65
C ASP A 71 -1.11 -9.13 6.69
N PHE A 72 -0.89 -8.29 7.71
CA PHE A 72 -1.52 -6.97 7.81
C PHE A 72 -1.25 -6.12 6.57
N LEU A 73 0.02 -6.03 6.16
CA LEU A 73 0.40 -5.29 4.95
C LEU A 73 -0.22 -5.89 3.68
N GLU A 74 -0.30 -7.22 3.58
CA GLU A 74 -0.97 -7.88 2.45
C GLU A 74 -2.46 -7.54 2.39
N LYS A 75 -3.14 -7.35 3.53
CA LYS A 75 -4.53 -6.87 3.57
C LYS A 75 -4.66 -5.41 3.11
N CYS A 76 -3.69 -4.56 3.43
CA CYS A 76 -3.66 -3.17 2.98
C CYS A 76 -3.45 -3.05 1.45
N PHE A 77 -2.64 -3.92 0.86
CA PHE A 77 -2.25 -3.85 -0.55
C PHE A 77 -3.08 -4.74 -1.50
N ILE A 78 -4.29 -5.13 -1.10
CA ILE A 78 -5.23 -5.77 -2.02
C ILE A 78 -5.60 -4.77 -3.12
N LYS A 79 -5.29 -5.12 -4.38
CA LYS A 79 -5.48 -4.25 -5.54
C LYS A 79 -6.95 -3.90 -5.79
N ASP A 80 -7.85 -4.87 -5.65
CA ASP A 80 -9.30 -4.67 -5.78
C ASP A 80 -9.85 -3.93 -4.54
N PRO A 81 -10.29 -2.66 -4.66
CA PRO A 81 -10.76 -1.87 -3.52
C PRO A 81 -11.96 -2.51 -2.81
N SER A 82 -12.80 -3.27 -3.54
CA SER A 82 -13.98 -3.94 -2.96
C SER A 82 -13.61 -5.15 -2.08
N LYS A 83 -12.40 -5.68 -2.24
CA LYS A 83 -11.86 -6.78 -1.44
C LYS A 83 -10.82 -6.32 -0.42
N ARG A 84 -10.32 -5.08 -0.55
CA ARG A 84 -9.36 -4.49 0.38
C ARG A 84 -10.02 -4.34 1.75
N TRP A 85 -9.27 -4.67 2.79
CA TRP A 85 -9.80 -4.60 4.14
C TRP A 85 -10.08 -3.16 4.53
N ILE A 86 -11.13 -2.96 5.32
CA ILE A 86 -11.48 -1.65 5.88
C ILE A 86 -10.80 -1.45 7.23
N ALA A 87 -10.78 -0.20 7.71
CA ALA A 87 -10.14 0.18 8.97
C ALA A 87 -10.60 -0.68 10.16
N ASP A 88 -11.91 -0.90 10.30
CA ASP A 88 -12.48 -1.71 11.39
C ASP A 88 -11.92 -3.14 11.40
N MET A 89 -11.77 -3.77 10.23
CA MET A 89 -11.20 -5.12 10.13
C MET A 89 -9.70 -5.15 10.47
N LEU A 90 -8.98 -4.09 10.12
CA LEU A 90 -7.55 -3.96 10.43
C LEU A 90 -7.31 -3.69 11.92
N LEU A 91 -8.22 -2.98 12.59
CA LEU A 91 -8.14 -2.73 14.03
C LEU A 91 -8.25 -4.03 14.85
N ASP A 92 -9.00 -5.02 14.35
CA ASP A 92 -9.14 -6.34 14.98
C ASP A 92 -8.05 -7.35 14.56
N HIS A 93 -7.07 -6.93 13.74
CA HIS A 93 -6.02 -7.81 13.23
C HIS A 93 -4.94 -8.09 14.29
N HIS A 94 -4.45 -9.34 14.38
CA HIS A 94 -3.40 -9.79 15.30
C HIS A 94 -2.03 -9.08 15.24
N PHE A 95 -1.88 -8.10 14.36
CA PHE A 95 -0.69 -7.26 14.33
C PHE A 95 -0.76 -6.15 15.39
N LEU A 96 -1.98 -5.73 15.74
CA LEU A 96 -2.30 -4.80 16.82
C LEU A 96 -2.65 -5.59 18.10
#